data_AF-A0A523JJ17-F1
#
_entry.id   AF-A0A523JJ17-F1
#
_cell.length_a   1.000
_cell.length_b   1.000
_cell.length_c   1.000
_cell.angle_alpha   90.00
_cell.angle_beta   90.00
_cell.angle_gamma   90.00
#
_symmetry.space_group_name_H-M   'P 1'
#
loop_
_entity.id
_entity.type
_entity.pdbx_description
1 polymer ?
#
loop_
_entity_poly.entity_id
_entity_poly.type
_entity_poly.pdbx_seq_one_letter_code
_entity_poly.pdbx_strand_id
1 'polypeptide(L)' 'MVLEVAILNVLPNQSAEFEKAFAEAQAIISAIPGYQRHELRRCVETPDRYLLLVRWKELLRHFYDPFPEVEHYTPL' A
#
# COMPACT_ATOMS: atom_id res chain seq x y z
N MET A 1 9.60 15.58 -5.70
CA MET A 1 8.99 14.32 -6.16
C MET A 1 9.65 13.17 -5.42
N VAL A 2 8.86 12.32 -4.76
CA VAL A 2 9.32 11.17 -3.98
C VAL A 2 8.59 9.92 -4.46
N LEU A 3 9.29 8.80 -4.58
CA LEU A 3 8.70 7.47 -4.80
C LEU A 3 8.80 6.69 -3.49
N GLU A 4 7.65 6.32 -2.97
CA GLU A 4 7.53 5.39 -1.86
C GLU A 4 7.31 3.97 -2.39
N VAL A 5 7.99 3.00 -1.77
CA VAL A 5 7.93 1.60 -2.16
C VAL A 5 7.61 0.78 -0.91
N ALA A 6 6.51 0.03 -0.96
CA ALA A 6 6.14 -0.91 0.09
C ALA A 6 6.05 -2.33 -0.49
N ILE A 7 6.63 -3.29 0.24
CA ILE A 7 6.49 -4.72 -0.05
C ILE A 7 5.37 -5.24 0.84
N LEU A 8 4.34 -5.80 0.21
CA LEU A 8 3.18 -6.37 0.90
C LEU A 8 3.24 -7.89 0.75
N ASN A 9 3.34 -8.61 1.86
CA ASN A 9 3.21 -10.06 1.88
C ASN A 9 1.80 -10.40 2.36
N VAL A 10 1.01 -11.00 1.48
CA VAL A 10 -0.35 -11.44 1.75
C VAL A 10 -0.31 -12.87 2.27
N LEU A 11 -1.27 -13.22 3.14
CA LEU A 11 -1.41 -14.59 3.60
C LEU A 11 -1.74 -15.52 2.42
N PRO A 12 -1.25 -16.78 2.43
CA PRO A 12 -1.52 -17.74 1.36
C PRO A 12 -3.03 -17.86 1.08
N ASN A 13 -3.38 -17.93 -0.20
CA ASN A 13 -4.76 -18.02 -0.70
C ASN A 13 -5.66 -16.79 -0.42
N GLN A 14 -5.13 -15.70 0.14
CA GLN A 14 -5.90 -14.46 0.37
C GLN A 14 -5.65 -13.39 -0.69
N SER A 15 -4.82 -13.66 -1.69
CA SER A 15 -4.50 -12.72 -2.78
C SER A 15 -5.72 -12.09 -3.45
N ALA A 16 -6.76 -12.88 -3.76
CA ALA A 16 -7.96 -12.35 -4.42
C ALA A 16 -8.77 -11.39 -3.53
N GLU A 17 -8.90 -11.71 -2.24
CA GLU A 17 -9.59 -10.84 -1.28
C GLU A 17 -8.77 -9.58 -0.99
N PHE A 18 -7.44 -9.71 -0.92
CA PHE A 18 -6.54 -8.57 -0.84
C PHE A 18 -6.68 -7.64 -2.05
N GLU A 19 -6.71 -8.17 -3.28
CA GLU A 19 -6.86 -7.36 -4.50
C GLU A 19 -8.19 -6.60 -4.51
N LYS A 20 -9.29 -7.22 -4.04
CA LYS A 20 -10.59 -6.54 -3.87
C LYS A 20 -10.53 -5.44 -2.81
N ALA A 21 -10.00 -5.77 -1.62
CA ALA A 21 -9.88 -4.81 -0.53
C ALA A 21 -8.97 -3.62 -0.91
N PHE A 22 -7.89 -3.88 -1.64
CA PHE A 22 -7.02 -2.83 -2.17
C PHE A 22 -7.75 -1.94 -3.19
N ALA A 23 -8.60 -2.52 -4.04
CA ALA A 23 -9.37 -1.76 -5.01
C ALA A 23 -10.31 -0.73 -4.36
N GLU A 24 -10.81 -1.01 -3.15
CA GLU A 24 -11.57 -0.07 -2.32
C GLU A 24 -10.67 0.91 -1.58
N ALA A 25 -9.63 0.38 -0.90
CA ALA A 25 -8.72 1.16 -0.07
C ALA A 25 -7.87 2.18 -0.86
N GLN A 26 -7.63 1.94 -2.15
CA GLN A 26 -6.83 2.86 -2.97
C GLN A 26 -7.43 4.28 -3.05
N ALA A 27 -8.75 4.42 -2.83
CA ALA A 27 -9.40 5.73 -2.74
C ALA A 27 -8.83 6.56 -1.58
N ILE A 28 -8.50 5.91 -0.46
CA ILE A 28 -7.94 6.57 0.74
C ILE A 28 -6.60 7.21 0.41
N ILE A 29 -5.67 6.46 -0.19
CA ILE A 29 -4.34 7.00 -0.52
C ILE A 29 -4.41 8.10 -1.59
N SER A 30 -5.35 7.99 -2.54
CA SER A 30 -5.53 8.98 -3.60
C SER A 30 -6.06 10.32 -3.10
N ALA A 31 -6.71 10.34 -1.94
CA ALA A 31 -7.24 11.53 -1.30
C ALA A 31 -6.21 12.29 -0.46
N ILE A 32 -5.02 11.73 -0.22
CA ILE A 32 -3.99 12.35 0.63
C ILE A 32 -3.35 13.54 -0.12
N PRO A 33 -3.24 14.74 0.50
CA PRO A 33 -2.59 15.87 -0.14
C PRO A 33 -1.17 15.55 -0.59
N GLY A 34 -0.85 15.92 -1.83
CA GLY A 34 0.45 15.61 -2.44
C GLY A 34 0.52 14.27 -3.15
N TYR A 35 -0.53 13.44 -3.12
CA TYR A 35 -0.66 12.26 -3.96
C TYR A 35 -0.56 12.62 -5.45
N GLN A 36 0.11 11.78 -6.23
CA GLN A 36 0.17 11.91 -7.69
C GLN A 36 -0.34 10.67 -8.41
N ARG A 37 0.17 9.48 -8.06
CA ARG A 37 -0.28 8.19 -8.59
C ARG A 37 0.21 7.04 -7.74
N HIS A 38 -0.45 5.89 -7.84
CA HIS A 38 0.06 4.62 -7.35
C HIS A 38 -0.03 3.51 -8.39
N GLU A 39 0.76 2.46 -8.19
CA GLU A 39 0.72 1.20 -8.94
C GLU A 39 0.84 0.04 -7.95
N LEU A 40 -0.02 -0.96 -8.08
CA LEU A 40 0.11 -2.24 -7.39
C LEU A 40 0.60 -3.29 -8.39
N ARG A 41 1.69 -3.98 -8.06
CA ARG A 41 2.26 -5.03 -8.92
C ARG A 41 2.38 -6.34 -8.15
N ARG A 42 1.81 -7.40 -8.71
CA ARG A 42 1.97 -8.76 -8.20
C ARG A 42 3.32 -9.34 -8.63
N CYS A 43 4.04 -9.98 -7.71
CA CYS A 43 5.29 -10.68 -8.01
C CYS A 43 5.00 -11.98 -8.77
N VAL A 44 5.82 -12.29 -9.78
CA VAL A 44 5.64 -13.47 -10.64
C VAL A 44 6.14 -14.73 -9.94
N GLU A 45 7.28 -14.63 -9.26
CA GLU A 45 7.95 -15.74 -8.57
C GLU A 45 7.30 -16.07 -7.22
N THR A 46 6.65 -15.10 -6.59
CA THR A 46 5.97 -15.26 -5.30
C THR A 46 4.58 -14.65 -5.39
N PRO A 47 3.55 -15.44 -5.77
CA PRO A 47 2.22 -14.92 -6.09
C PRO A 47 1.50 -14.20 -4.94
N ASP A 48 1.90 -14.42 -3.69
CA ASP A 48 1.32 -13.74 -2.51
C ASP A 48 2.13 -12.48 -2.09
N ARG A 49 3.08 -12.04 -2.92
CA ARG A 49 3.84 -10.81 -2.69
C ARG A 49 3.46 -9.73 -3.71
N TYR A 50 3.28 -8.52 -3.22
CA TYR A 50 2.98 -7.34 -4.02
C TYR A 50 3.97 -6.22 -3.75
N LEU A 51 4.20 -5.40 -4.76
CA LEU A 51 4.88 -4.12 -4.65
C LEU A 51 3.85 -3.01 -4.83
N LEU A 52 3.70 -2.16 -3.81
CA LEU A 52 2.97 -0.92 -3.90
C LEU A 52 3.97 0.22 -4.15
N LEU A 53 3.77 0.93 -5.26
CA LEU A 53 4.56 2.07 -5.67
C LEU A 53 3.69 3.31 -5.57
N VAL A 54 4.05 4.29 -4.74
CA VAL A 54 3.27 5.53 -4.61
C VAL A 54 4.14 6.74 -4.89
N ARG A 55 3.66 7.65 -5.72
CA ARG A 55 4.37 8.89 -6.08
C ARG A 55 3.75 10.07 -5.40
N TRP A 56 4.60 10.83 -4.74
CA TRP A 56 4.26 12.02 -3.98
C TRP A 56 4.96 13.25 -4.55
N LYS A 57 4.31 14.40 -4.41
CA LYS A 57 4.90 15.71 -4.76
C LYS A 57 6.15 15.98 -3.93
N GLU A 58 6.11 15.65 -2.64
CA GLU A 58 7.16 15.86 -1.65
C GLU A 58 7.12 14.79 -0.56
N LEU A 59 8.08 14.81 0.37
CA LEU A 59 8.18 13.83 1.45
C LEU A 59 7.00 14.01 2.42
N LEU A 60 6.20 12.97 2.64
CA LEU A 60 5.04 13.01 3.53
C LEU A 60 5.38 12.98 5.03
N ARG A 61 6.60 13.36 5.45
CA ARG A 61 7.01 13.26 6.86
C ARG A 61 6.03 13.97 7.81
N HIS A 62 5.38 15.04 7.36
CA HIS A 62 4.38 15.78 8.14
C HIS A 62 3.06 15.01 8.36
N PHE A 63 2.74 13.99 7.56
CA PHE A 63 1.53 13.17 7.72
C PHE A 63 1.75 11.93 8.59
N TYR A 64 3.01 11.52 8.78
CA TYR A 64 3.39 10.35 9.56
C TYR A 64 4.19 10.76 10.81
N ASP A 65 3.89 11.91 11.40
CA ASP A 65 4.50 12.34 12.67
C ASP A 65 3.42 12.55 13.76
N PRO A 66 3.34 11.66 14.77
CA PRO A 66 4.11 10.42 14.90
C PRO A 66 3.72 9.39 13.83
N PHE A 67 4.62 8.43 13.55
CA PHE A 67 4.34 7.37 12.59
C PHE A 67 3.09 6.60 13.08
N PRO A 68 2.09 6.34 12.21
CA PRO A 68 0.88 5.66 12.64
C PRO A 68 1.24 4.29 13.20
N GLU A 69 0.59 3.91 14.30
CA GLU A 69 0.73 2.59 14.88
C GLU A 69 0.25 1.58 13.83
N VAL A 70 1.18 0.76 13.33
CA VAL A 70 0.85 -0.27 12.33
C VAL A 70 0.21 -1.42 13.09
N GLU A 71 -1.12 -1.42 13.16
CA GLU A 71 -1.85 -2.58 13.68
C GLU A 71 -1.72 -3.75 12.69
N HIS A 72 -0.92 -4.75 13.07
CA HIS A 72 -0.91 -6.02 12.38
C HIS A 72 -2.26 -6.71 12.57
N TYR A 73 -3.12 -6.68 11.54
CA TYR A 73 -4.36 -7.42 11.54
C TYR A 73 -4.06 -8.93 11.52
N THR A 74 -4.18 -9.60 12.66
CA THR A 74 -4.32 -11.06 12.72
C THR A 74 -5.80 -11.42 12.63
N PRO A 75 -6.22 -12.27 11.68
CA PRO A 75 -7.57 -12.83 11.70
C PRO A 75 -7.75 -13.65 12.98
N LEU A 76 -8.90 -13.48 13.65
CA LEU A 76 -9.37 -14.32 14.76
C LEU A 76 -9.82 -15.70 14.28
#